data_AF-A0A520EH04-F1
#
_entry.id   AF-A0A520EH04-F1
#
_cell.length_a   1.000
_cell.length_b   1.000
_cell.length_c   1.000
_cell.angle_alpha   90.00
_cell.angle_beta   90.00
_cell.angle_gamma   90.00
#
_symmetry.space_group_name_H-M   'P 1'
#
loop_
_entity.id
_entity.type
_entity.pdbx_description
1 polymer ?
#
loop_
_entity_poly.entity_id
_entity_poly.type
_entity_poly.pdbx_seq_one_letter_code
_entity_poly.pdbx_strand_id
1 'polypeptide(L)' 'MFEVDAASRKLGIELIELSPGHARMSMVVTEDMVNGYAITHGGYVFLLADTTFAMACNS' A
#
# COMPACT_ATOMS: atom_id res chain seq x y z
N MET A 1 -2.96 13.94 -1.53
CA MET A 1 -1.74 13.09 -1.51
C MET A 1 -2.05 11.68 -2.02
N PHE A 2 -3.01 10.96 -1.44
CA PHE A 2 -3.43 9.66 -1.98
C PHE A 2 -4.16 9.74 -3.34
N GLU A 3 -5.03 10.74 -3.54
CA GLU A 3 -5.74 10.95 -4.82
C GLU A 3 -4.83 11.29 -6.01
N VAL A 4 -3.56 11.61 -5.79
CA VAL A 4 -2.60 11.92 -6.86
C VAL A 4 -1.59 10.81 -7.08
N ASP A 5 -1.58 9.76 -6.25
CA ASP A 5 -0.69 8.63 -6.46
C ASP A 5 -1.27 7.62 -7.46
N ALA A 6 -0.79 7.70 -8.70
CA ALA A 6 -1.17 6.78 -9.77
C ALA A 6 -0.66 5.35 -9.53
N ALA A 7 0.43 5.17 -8.77
CA ALA A 7 0.98 3.84 -8.48
C ALA A 7 0.08 3.07 -7.51
N SER A 8 -0.31 3.69 -6.38
CA SER A 8 -1.26 3.11 -5.41
C SER A 8 -2.57 2.67 -6.05
N ARG A 9 -3.15 3.49 -6.94
CA ARG A 9 -4.39 3.11 -7.65
C ARG A 9 -4.22 1.92 -8.58
N LYS A 10 -3.12 1.88 -9.34
CA LYS A 10 -2.85 0.76 -10.27
C LYS A 10 -2.66 -0.56 -9.53
N LEU A 11 -2.17 -0.49 -8.30
CA LEU A 11 -1.96 -1.65 -7.44
C LEU A 11 -3.18 -1.99 -6.56
N GLY A 12 -4.27 -1.22 -6.66
CA GLY A 12 -5.48 -1.45 -5.87
C GLY A 12 -5.26 -1.20 -4.37
N ILE A 13 -4.40 -0.25 -4.01
CA ILE A 13 -4.24 0.17 -2.61
C ILE A 13 -5.44 1.03 -2.21
N GLU A 14 -6.01 0.73 -1.05
CA GLU A 14 -7.18 1.41 -0.50
C GLU A 14 -6.90 1.91 0.93
N LEU A 15 -7.40 3.11 1.25
CA LEU A 15 -7.40 3.66 2.59
C LEU A 15 -8.60 3.10 3.37
N ILE A 16 -8.36 2.40 4.48
CA ILE A 16 -9.40 1.88 5.37
C ILE A 16 -9.69 2.86 6.50
N GLU A 17 -8.65 3.44 7.10
CA GLU A 17 -8.78 4.34 8.24
C GLU A 17 -7.68 5.41 8.21
N LEU A 18 -8.04 6.63 8.57
CA LEU A 18 -7.12 7.75 8.71
C LEU A 18 -7.48 8.56 9.96
N SER A 19 -6.50 8.77 10.82
CA SER A 19 -6.59 9.63 12.00
C SER A 19 -5.24 10.31 12.25
N PRO A 20 -5.14 11.37 13.07
CA PRO A 20 -3.88 12.08 13.26
C PRO A 20 -2.74 11.16 13.74
N GLY A 21 -1.69 11.02 12.93
CA GLY A 21 -0.55 10.13 13.19
C GLY A 21 -0.78 8.64 12.90
N HIS A 22 -1.92 8.26 12.33
CA HIS A 22 -2.27 6.86 12.06
C HIS A 22 -2.95 6.70 10.69
N ALA A 23 -2.55 5.66 9.96
CA ALA A 23 -3.21 5.23 8.74
C ALA A 23 -3.26 3.71 8.68
N ARG A 24 -4.39 3.19 8.19
CA ARG A 24 -4.58 1.77 7.86
C ARG A 24 -4.95 1.68 6.38
N MET A 25 -4.16 0.92 5.63
CA MET A 25 -4.36 0.71 4.21
C MET A 25 -4.40 -0.78 3.87
N SER A 26 -4.94 -1.11 2.71
CA SER A 26 -5.06 -2.48 2.21
C SER A 26 -4.68 -2.55 0.75
N MET A 27 -4.21 -3.72 0.31
CA MET A 27 -3.89 -4.01 -1.09
C MET A 27 -4.17 -5.48 -1.35
N VAL A 28 -4.91 -5.77 -2.43
CA VAL A 28 -5.15 -7.16 -2.84
C VAL A 28 -3.92 -7.68 -3.58
N VAL A 29 -3.34 -8.79 -3.11
CA VAL A 29 -2.21 -9.45 -3.76
C VAL A 29 -2.71 -10.25 -4.95
N THR A 30 -2.15 -10.01 -6.13
CA THR A 30 -2.45 -10.77 -7.36
C THR A 30 -1.33 -11.75 -7.70
N GLU A 31 -1.57 -12.62 -8.69
CA GLU A 31 -0.59 -13.62 -9.15
C GLU A 31 0.71 -12.98 -9.67
N ASP A 32 0.64 -11.78 -10.26
CA ASP A 32 1.82 -11.05 -10.76
C ASP A 32 2.65 -10.41 -9.63
N MET A 33 2.20 -10.50 -8.38
CA MET A 33 2.82 -9.87 -7.22
C MET A 33 3.58 -10.84 -6.31
N VAL A 34 3.67 -12.12 -6.67
CA VAL A 34 4.39 -13.13 -5.89
C VAL A 34 5.82 -13.33 -6.37
N ASN A 35 6.70 -13.82 -5.50
CA ASN A 35 8.07 -14.21 -5.86
C ASN A 35 8.13 -15.68 -6.33
N GLY A 36 9.35 -16.20 -6.58
CA GLY A 36 9.57 -17.58 -7.01
C GLY A 36 9.11 -18.68 -6.04
N TYR A 37 8.68 -18.31 -4.83
CA TYR A 37 8.09 -19.22 -3.83
C TYR A 37 6.57 -19.06 -3.68
N ALA A 38 5.92 -18.32 -4.59
CA ALA A 38 4.47 -18.06 -4.56
C ALA A 38 3.98 -17.32 -3.29
N ILE A 39 4.84 -16.52 -2.67
CA ILE A 39 4.48 -15.59 -1.59
C ILE A 39 4.62 -14.15 -2.07
N THR A 40 3.89 -13.21 -1.47
CA THR A 40 3.96 -11.78 -1.83
C THR A 40 5.40 -11.30 -1.87
N HIS A 41 5.81 -10.74 -3.01
CA HIS A 41 7.16 -10.23 -3.19
C HIS A 41 7.41 -9.07 -2.22
N GLY A 42 8.55 -9.10 -1.52
CA GLY A 42 8.84 -8.13 -0.45
C GLY A 42 8.79 -6.66 -0.90
N GLY A 43 9.10 -6.40 -2.18
CA GLY A 43 8.95 -5.07 -2.77
C GLY A 43 7.52 -4.51 -2.71
N TYR A 44 6.48 -5.34 -2.92
CA TYR A 44 5.08 -4.90 -2.80
C TYR A 44 4.68 -4.67 -1.34
N VAL A 45 5.19 -5.49 -0.42
CA VAL A 45 4.99 -5.29 1.02
C VAL A 45 5.59 -3.95 1.45
N PHE A 46 6.82 -3.67 1.03
CA PHE A 46 7.50 -2.42 1.33
C PHE A 46 6.78 -1.22 0.72
N LEU A 47 6.32 -1.33 -0.53
CA LEU A 47 5.54 -0.27 -1.20
C LEU A 47 4.26 0.08 -0.44
N LEU A 48 3.49 -0.91 0.02
CA LEU A 48 2.29 -0.69 0.83
C LEU A 48 2.66 -0.03 2.18
N ALA A 49 3.72 -0.50 2.81
CA ALA A 49 4.19 0.06 4.08
C ALA A 49 4.65 1.52 3.95
N ASP A 50 5.42 1.85 2.91
CA ASP A 50 5.88 3.21 2.60
C ASP A 50 4.70 4.15 2.35
N THR A 51 3.74 3.72 1.54
CA THR A 51 2.51 4.47 1.28
C THR A 51 1.71 4.71 2.56
N THR A 52 1.56 3.67 3.40
CA THR A 52 0.83 3.77 4.68
C THR A 52 1.53 4.72 5.64
N PHE A 53 2.85 4.64 5.73
CA PHE A 53 3.66 5.52 6.57
C PHE A 53 3.55 6.98 6.12
N ALA A 54 3.63 7.23 4.82
CA ALA A 54 3.44 8.57 4.26
C ALA A 54 2.05 9.13 4.60
N MET A 55 0.99 8.32 4.54
CA MET A 55 -0.35 8.75 4.95
C MET A 55 -0.44 9.07 6.44
N ALA A 56 0.16 8.24 7.30
CA ALA A 56 0.16 8.45 8.75
C ALA A 56 0.96 9.69 9.17
N CYS A 57 2.08 9.99 8.50
CA CYS A 57 2.88 11.18 8.78
C CYS A 57 2.25 12.49 8.31
N ASN A 58 1.33 12.42 7.33
CA ASN A 58 0.69 13.59 6.71
C ASN A 58 -0.81 13.69 7.03
N SER A 59 -1.29 13.00 8.07
CA SER A 59 -2.69 13.01 8.52
C SER A 59 -3.01 14.05 9.58
#